data_AF-A0A842NAY6-F1
#
_entry.id   AF-A0A842NAY6-F1
#
_cell.length_a   1.000
_cell.length_b   1.000
_cell.length_c   1.000
_cell.angle_alpha   90.00
_cell.angle_beta   90.00
_cell.angle_gamma   90.00
#
_symmetry.space_group_name_H-M   'P 1'
#
loop_
_entity.id
_entity.type
_entity.pdbx_description
1 polymer ?
#
loop_
_entity_poly.entity_id
_entity_poly.type
_entity_poly.pdbx_seq_one_letter_code
_entity_poly.pdbx_strand_id
1 'polypeptide(L)' 'MQRHIAKLFVFALYRLYKEQGEAFVSKLKSLLASGSNKSPWELGKELGFDIRTEEFWEKGMRQAEEFIDMLEETL' A
#
# COMPACT_ATOMS: atom_id res chain seq x y z
N MET A 1 -1.20 6.72 -19.30
CA MET A 1 -1.82 5.82 -18.30
C MET A 1 -0.72 5.28 -17.37
N GLN A 2 -0.19 6.08 -16.42
CA GLN A 2 0.94 5.60 -15.58
C GLN A 2 1.10 6.27 -14.19
N ARG A 3 0.27 7.26 -13.82
CA ARG A 3 0.44 7.99 -12.53
C ARG A 3 -0.49 7.56 -11.39
N HIS A 4 -1.55 6.79 -11.66
CA HIS A 4 -2.57 6.47 -10.64
C HIS A 4 -2.22 5.25 -9.77
N ILE A 5 -1.48 4.29 -10.33
CA ILE A 5 -1.17 3.01 -9.67
C ILE A 5 -0.24 3.20 -8.48
N ALA A 6 0.74 4.11 -8.58
CA ALA A 6 1.70 4.36 -7.51
C ALA A 6 1.05 4.93 -6.25
N LYS A 7 0.06 5.82 -6.39
CA LYS A 7 -0.67 6.37 -5.23
C LYS A 7 -1.48 5.28 -4.52
N LEU A 8 -2.18 4.45 -5.30
CA LEU A 8 -2.98 3.36 -4.76
C LEU A 8 -2.11 2.32 -4.03
N PHE A 9 -0.90 2.09 -4.52
CA PHE A 9 0.09 1.25 -3.86
C PHE A 9 0.49 1.81 -2.48
N VAL A 10 0.78 3.11 -2.40
CA VAL A 10 1.10 3.77 -1.11
C VAL A 10 -0.08 3.68 -0.13
N PHE A 11 -1.31 3.84 -0.61
CA PHE A 11 -2.52 3.68 0.21
C PHE A 11 -2.70 2.24 0.71
N ALA A 12 -2.44 1.24 -0.12
CA ALA A 12 -2.46 -0.15 0.31
C ALA A 12 -1.40 -0.41 1.41
N LEU A 13 -0.17 0.10 1.25
CA LEU A 13 0.87 -0.01 2.28
C LEU A 13 0.49 0.70 3.58
N TYR A 14 -0.15 1.87 3.49
CA TYR A 14 -0.63 2.60 4.67
C TYR A 14 -1.73 1.83 5.40
N ARG A 15 -2.67 1.23 4.66
CA ARG A 15 -3.72 0.40 5.27
C ARG A 15 -3.14 -0.86 5.93
N LEU A 16 -2.14 -1.49 5.30
CA LEU A 16 -1.43 -2.61 5.91
C LEU A 16 -0.70 -2.20 7.19
N TYR A 17 -0.13 -1.00 7.26
CA TYR A 17 0.43 -0.46 8.49
C TYR A 17 -0.65 -0.23 9.55
N LYS A 18 -1.83 0.31 9.21
CA LYS A 18 -2.96 0.44 10.15
C LYS A 18 -3.42 -0.92 10.68
N GLU A 19 -3.45 -1.96 9.84
CA GLU A 19 -3.90 -3.32 10.20
C GLU A 19 -2.86 -4.09 11.05
N GLN A 20 -1.57 -3.99 10.74
CA GLN A 20 -0.49 -4.78 11.38
C GLN A 20 0.32 -4.00 12.42
N GLY A 21 0.20 -2.67 12.48
CA GLY A 21 0.95 -1.81 13.39
C GLY A 21 2.46 -1.89 13.22
N GLU A 22 3.19 -1.84 14.34
CA GLU A 22 4.67 -1.80 14.36
C GLU A 22 5.33 -3.01 13.69
N ALA A 23 4.67 -4.18 13.67
CA ALA A 23 5.17 -5.37 13.00
C ALA A 23 5.40 -5.14 11.49
N PHE A 24 4.69 -4.20 10.88
CA PHE A 24 4.83 -3.84 9.47
C PHE A 24 5.96 -2.84 9.21
N VAL A 25 6.49 -2.15 10.22
CA VAL A 25 7.51 -1.11 10.03
C VAL A 25 8.82 -1.70 9.48
N SER A 26 9.24 -2.86 9.99
CA SER A 26 10.44 -3.55 9.49
C SER A 26 10.30 -3.94 8.01
N LYS A 27 9.12 -4.47 7.65
CA LYS A 27 8.72 -4.79 6.27
C LYS A 27 8.79 -3.57 5.36
N LEU A 28 8.16 -2.46 5.75
CA LEU A 28 8.17 -1.21 4.98
C LEU A 28 9.60 -0.67 4.78
N LYS A 29 10.43 -0.70 5.83
CA LYS A 29 11.85 -0.28 5.74
C LYS A 29 12.64 -1.14 4.77
N SER A 30 12.44 -2.46 4.78
CA SER A 30 13.08 -3.37 3.83
C SER A 30 12.71 -3.03 2.38
N LEU A 31 11.43 -2.75 2.13
CA LEU A 31 10.94 -2.34 0.81
C LEU A 31 11.57 -1.01 0.35
N LEU A 32 11.67 -0.02 1.24
CA LEU A 32 12.30 1.27 0.89
C LEU A 32 13.81 1.11 0.63
N ALA A 33 14.49 0.26 1.41
CA ALA A 33 15.92 0.00 1.26
C ALA A 33 16.28 -0.70 -0.06
N SER A 34 15.37 -1.51 -0.62
CA SER A 34 15.60 -2.18 -1.92
C SER A 34 15.60 -1.25 -3.13
N GLY A 35 15.09 -0.01 -2.99
CA GLY A 35 15.09 0.99 -4.06
C GLY A 35 14.50 0.47 -5.38
N SER A 36 15.12 0.84 -6.51
CA SER A 36 14.73 0.39 -7.85
C SER A 36 15.35 -0.93 -8.28
N ASN A 37 16.04 -1.63 -7.37
CA ASN A 37 16.80 -2.84 -7.71
C ASN A 37 15.94 -4.12 -7.72
N LYS A 38 14.70 -4.03 -7.24
CA LYS A 38 13.71 -5.12 -7.27
C LYS A 38 12.43 -4.62 -7.91
N SER A 39 11.76 -5.51 -8.65
CA SER A 39 10.45 -5.18 -9.21
C SER A 39 9.40 -5.03 -8.09
N PRO A 40 8.36 -4.19 -8.28
CA PRO A 40 7.26 -4.07 -7.31
C PRO A 40 6.61 -5.42 -6.94
N TRP A 41 6.63 -6.38 -7.88
CA TRP A 41 6.07 -7.71 -7.67
C TRP A 41 6.90 -8.55 -6.70
N GLU A 42 8.22 -8.58 -6.86
CA GLU A 42 9.13 -9.26 -5.94
C GLU A 42 9.02 -8.67 -4.53
N LEU A 43 8.92 -7.35 -4.45
CA LEU A 43 8.76 -6.64 -3.18
C LEU A 43 7.45 -6.98 -2.49
N GLY A 44 6.32 -6.96 -3.22
CA GLY A 44 5.05 -7.40 -2.66
C GLY A 44 5.15 -8.80 -2.06
N LYS A 45 5.71 -9.75 -2.83
CA LYS A 45 5.86 -11.14 -2.41
C LYS A 45 6.71 -11.28 -1.14
N GLU A 46 7.80 -10.53 -1.02
CA GLU A 46 8.63 -10.48 0.19
C GLU A 46 7.87 -9.95 1.42
N LEU A 47 6.91 -9.06 1.22
CA LEU A 47 6.06 -8.55 2.29
C LEU A 47 4.91 -9.49 2.68
N GLY A 48 4.69 -10.55 1.90
CA GLY A 48 3.60 -11.50 2.05
C GLY A 48 2.33 -11.14 1.28
N PHE A 49 2.41 -10.25 0.28
CA PHE A 49 1.27 -9.80 -0.51
C PHE A 49 1.53 -9.98 -2.02
N ASP A 50 0.60 -10.56 -2.77
CA ASP A 50 0.74 -10.55 -4.25
C ASP A 50 0.09 -9.28 -4.80
N ILE A 51 0.90 -8.32 -5.25
CA ILE A 51 0.40 -7.05 -5.81
C ILE A 51 -0.32 -7.23 -7.16
N ARG A 52 -0.37 -8.44 -7.71
CA ARG A 52 -1.13 -8.75 -8.93
C ARG A 52 -2.55 -9.22 -8.61
N THR A 53 -2.88 -9.45 -7.34
CA THR A 53 -4.24 -9.82 -6.94
C THR A 53 -5.09 -8.57 -6.72
N GLU A 54 -6.37 -8.70 -6.99
CA GLU A 54 -7.37 -7.67 -6.71
C GLU A 54 -7.41 -7.31 -5.22
N GLU A 55 -7.29 -8.31 -4.34
CA GLU A 55 -7.29 -8.14 -2.87
C GLU A 55 -6.28 -7.07 -2.40
N PHE A 56 -5.09 -7.03 -3.00
CA PHE A 56 -4.10 -6.01 -2.64
C PHE A 56 -4.58 -4.61 -3.02
N TRP A 57 -5.16 -4.45 -4.21
CA TRP A 57 -5.63 -3.16 -4.71
C TRP A 57 -6.91 -2.70 -4.02
N GLU A 58 -7.77 -3.62 -3.60
CA GLU A 58 -8.94 -3.31 -2.76
C GLU A 58 -8.53 -2.63 -1.45
N LYS A 59 -7.41 -3.03 -0.83
CA LYS A 59 -6.91 -2.35 0.37
C LYS A 59 -6.55 -0.89 0.09
N GLY A 60 -5.95 -0.62 -1.07
CA GLY A 60 -5.65 0.75 -1.50
C GLY A 60 -6.92 1.56 -1.75
N MET A 61 -7.93 0.97 -2.39
CA MET A 61 -9.20 1.65 -2.69
C MET A 61 -9.97 1.97 -1.41
N ARG A 62 -10.11 1.01 -0.49
CA ARG A 62 -10.74 1.24 0.83
C ARG A 62 -10.08 2.36 1.61
N GLN A 63 -8.75 2.48 1.53
CA GLN A 63 -8.05 3.58 2.19
C GLN A 63 -8.32 4.94 1.52
N ALA A 64 -8.48 4.95 0.20
CA ALA A 64 -8.86 6.17 -0.53
C ALA A 64 -10.28 6.60 -0.17
N GLU A 65 -11.22 5.66 -0.07
CA GLU A 65 -12.59 5.88 0.41
C GLU A 65 -12.57 6.49 1.82
N GLU A 66 -11.84 5.89 2.76
CA GLU A 66 -11.68 6.45 4.12
C GLU A 66 -11.17 7.91 4.11
N PHE A 67 -10.28 8.27 3.17
CA PHE A 67 -9.77 9.64 3.05
C PHE A 67 -10.81 10.61 2.46
N ILE A 68 -11.68 10.13 1.57
CA ILE A 68 -12.78 10.92 1.02
C ILE A 68 -13.84 11.13 2.11
N ASP A 69 -14.22 10.08 2.83
CA ASP A 69 -15.21 10.15 3.91
C ASP A 69 -14.78 11.18 4.98
N MET A 70 -13.51 11.13 5.42
CA MET A 70 -12.98 12.12 6.38
C MET A 70 -13.03 13.56 5.84
N LEU A 71 -12.82 13.75 4.54
CA LEU A 71 -12.90 15.07 3.92
C LEU A 71 -14.34 15.57 3.92
N GLU A 72 -15.31 14.71 3.57
CA GLU A 72 -16.73 15.04 3.53
C GLU A 72 -17.29 15.35 4.94
N GLU A 73 -16.85 14.64 5.97
CA GLU A 73 -17.25 14.90 7.36
C GLU A 73 -16.71 16.23 7.92
N THR A 74 -15.63 16.76 7.35
CA THR A 74 -14.97 18.00 7.83
C THR A 74 -15.53 19.26 7.13
N LEU A 75 -16.38 19.10 6.11
CA LEU A 75 -17.05 20.18 5.36
C LEU A 75 -18.43 20.51 5.96
#